data_AF-A0A846H0I0-F1
#
_entry.id   AF-A0A846H0I0-F1
#
_cell.length_a   1.000
_cell.length_b   1.000
_cell.length_c   1.000
_cell.angle_alpha   90.00
_cell.angle_beta   90.00
_cell.angle_gamma   90.00
#
_symmetry.space_group_name_H-M   'P 1'
#
loop_
_entity.id
_entity.type
_entity.pdbx_description
1 polymer ?
#
loop_
_entity_poly.entity_id
_entity_poly.type
_entity_poly.pdbx_seq_one_letter_code
_entity_poly.pdbx_strand_id
1 'polypeptide(L)'
;MRVFVLNKNRQPLDPCKPVRARILLSSGKAKVYRRYPFTIILTEEIKQPITHNHQLKIDPGAKTSGLAIIQGKRVIWGAELTHRGFQIRDSLISRRQLRRSRRNRKTRYRKPRFLNRTRPEGWLAPSLMSRVQNLGGRRK
;
A
#
# COMPACT_ATOMS: atom_id res chain seq x y z
N MET A 1 17.99 8.76 -14.48
CA MET A 1 17.17 7.55 -14.70
C MET A 1 18.06 6.38 -15.09
N ARG A 2 17.91 5.21 -14.46
CA ARG A 2 18.63 3.97 -14.81
C ARG A 2 17.68 2.99 -15.49
N VAL A 3 18.23 2.05 -16.25
CA VAL A 3 17.48 0.95 -16.87
C VAL A 3 17.83 -0.34 -16.16
N PHE A 4 16.82 -1.08 -15.71
CA PHE A 4 17.04 -2.39 -15.09
C PHE A 4 17.48 -3.39 -16.15
N VAL A 5 18.39 -4.28 -15.79
CA VAL A 5 18.97 -5.27 -16.69
C VAL A 5 18.81 -6.65 -16.07
N LEU A 6 18.32 -7.59 -16.85
CA LEU A 6 18.30 -9.01 -16.52
C LEU A 6 19.31 -9.74 -17.38
N ASN A 7 19.98 -10.72 -16.79
CA ASN A 7 20.73 -11.74 -17.51
C ASN A 7 19.77 -12.62 -18.34
N LYS A 8 20.31 -13.42 -19.28
CA LYS A 8 19.52 -14.37 -20.08
C LYS A 8 18.64 -15.29 -19.21
N ASN A 9 19.15 -15.71 -18.06
CA ASN A 9 18.47 -16.57 -17.09
C ASN A 9 17.56 -15.80 -16.11
N ARG A 10 17.22 -14.54 -16.42
CA ARG A 10 16.39 -13.64 -15.60
C ARG A 10 16.98 -13.25 -14.24
N GLN A 11 18.24 -13.56 -14.00
CA GLN A 11 18.97 -13.05 -12.83
C GLN A 11 19.15 -11.53 -12.94
N PRO A 12 18.81 -10.74 -11.90
CA PRO A 12 19.04 -9.29 -11.91
C PRO A 12 20.53 -8.94 -12.00
N LEU A 13 20.83 -7.95 -12.84
CA LEU A 13 22.15 -7.34 -12.96
C LEU A 13 22.09 -5.88 -12.51
N ASP A 14 23.26 -5.27 -12.36
CA ASP A 14 23.37 -3.84 -12.06
C ASP A 14 22.68 -2.99 -13.14
N PRO A 15 21.83 -2.03 -12.74
CA PRO A 15 21.14 -1.15 -13.69
C PRO A 15 22.13 -0.28 -14.48
N CYS A 16 21.91 -0.18 -15.78
CA CYS A 16 22.79 0.57 -16.67
C CYS A 16 22.24 1.98 -16.99
N LYS A 17 23.09 2.83 -17.57
CA LYS A 17 22.67 4.11 -18.12
C LYS A 17 21.78 3.88 -19.36
N PRO A 18 20.76 4.72 -19.62
CA PRO A 18 19.90 4.59 -20.80
C PRO A 18 20.66 4.53 -22.13
N VAL A 19 21.79 5.23 -22.25
CA VAL A 19 22.67 5.17 -23.42
C VAL A 19 23.16 3.75 -23.68
N ARG A 20 23.62 3.04 -22.63
CA ARG A 20 24.08 1.65 -22.76
C ARG A 20 22.92 0.71 -23.09
N ALA A 21 21.76 0.90 -22.47
CA ALA A 21 20.56 0.14 -22.81
C ALA A 21 20.16 0.31 -24.28
N ARG A 22 20.23 1.53 -24.81
CA ARG A 22 19.95 1.81 -26.23
C ARG A 22 20.94 1.10 -27.14
N ILE A 23 22.24 1.19 -26.87
CA ILE A 23 23.27 0.49 -27.65
C ILE A 23 23.01 -1.03 -27.66
N LEU A 24 22.72 -1.63 -26.51
CA LEU A 24 22.42 -3.06 -26.41
C LEU A 24 21.16 -3.46 -27.20
N LEU A 25 20.12 -2.64 -27.17
CA LEU A 25 18.89 -2.87 -27.93
C LEU A 25 19.13 -2.72 -29.44
N SER A 26 19.78 -1.64 -29.88
CA SER A 26 20.07 -1.37 -31.30
C SER A 26 21.03 -2.39 -31.91
N SER A 27 21.95 -2.96 -31.11
CA SER A 27 22.87 -4.02 -31.55
C SER A 27 22.28 -5.44 -31.42
N GLY A 28 21.02 -5.58 -31.02
CA GLY A 28 20.36 -6.89 -30.86
C GLY A 28 20.88 -7.74 -29.68
N LYS A 29 21.74 -7.18 -28.82
CA LYS A 29 22.32 -7.86 -27.64
C LYS A 29 21.38 -7.89 -26.42
N ALA A 30 20.26 -7.17 -26.50
CA ALA A 30 19.22 -7.17 -25.49
C ALA A 30 17.84 -7.06 -26.13
N LYS A 31 16.81 -7.47 -25.38
CA LYS A 31 15.40 -7.29 -25.72
C LYS A 31 14.68 -6.56 -24.60
N VAL A 32 13.58 -5.89 -24.91
CA VAL A 32 12.71 -5.28 -23.90
C VAL A 32 11.98 -6.39 -23.14
N TYR A 33 12.13 -6.43 -21.82
CA TYR A 33 11.44 -7.39 -20.95
C TYR A 33 10.16 -6.81 -20.36
N ARG A 34 10.22 -5.57 -19.86
CA ARG A 34 9.07 -4.86 -19.26
C ARG A 34 9.19 -3.36 -19.54
N ARG A 35 8.05 -2.70 -19.76
CA ARG A 35 7.99 -1.24 -20.02
C ARG A 35 8.05 -0.39 -18.75
N TYR A 36 7.46 -0.84 -17.65
CA TYR A 36 7.50 -0.13 -16.37
C TYR A 36 7.66 -1.07 -15.15
N PRO A 37 8.70 -0.87 -14.31
CA PRO A 37 9.88 -0.06 -14.64
C PRO A 37 10.55 -0.59 -15.93
N PHE A 38 11.19 0.29 -16.69
CA PHE A 38 11.79 -0.11 -17.97
C PHE A 38 12.96 -1.07 -17.71
N THR A 39 12.82 -2.29 -18.23
CA THR A 39 13.74 -3.39 -17.99
C THR A 39 14.09 -4.06 -19.31
N ILE A 40 15.38 -4.28 -19.54
CA ILE A 40 15.90 -5.06 -20.67
C ILE A 40 16.43 -6.41 -20.18
N ILE A 41 16.43 -7.41 -21.06
CA ILE A 41 17.03 -8.72 -20.82
C ILE A 41 18.11 -8.98 -21.88
N LEU A 42 19.28 -9.45 -21.45
CA LEU A 42 20.39 -9.80 -22.35
C LEU A 42 20.05 -11.07 -23.14
N THR A 43 20.48 -11.13 -24.40
CA THR A 43 20.33 -12.33 -25.25
C THR A 43 21.37 -13.40 -24.95
N GLU A 44 22.54 -12.97 -24.50
CA GLU A 44 23.65 -13.82 -24.08
C GLU A 44 23.78 -13.85 -22.56
N GLU A 45 24.27 -14.98 -22.04
CA GLU A 45 24.42 -15.20 -20.62
C GLU A 45 25.78 -14.68 -20.12
N ILE A 46 25.74 -13.90 -19.03
CA ILE A 46 26.93 -13.56 -18.26
C ILE A 46 27.09 -14.60 -17.15
N LYS A 47 28.13 -15.44 -17.23
CA LYS A 47 28.36 -16.56 -16.29
C LYS A 47 28.73 -16.13 -14.87
N GLN A 48 29.50 -15.05 -14.73
CA GLN A 48 29.97 -14.55 -13.43
C GLN A 48 29.63 -13.06 -13.31
N PRO A 49 28.35 -12.72 -13.06
CA PRO A 49 27.94 -11.33 -13.00
C PRO A 49 28.43 -10.67 -11.70
N ILE A 50 29.15 -9.58 -11.85
CA ILE A 50 29.49 -8.69 -10.73
C ILE A 50 28.32 -7.73 -10.53
N THR A 51 27.71 -7.77 -9.35
CA THR A 51 26.63 -6.87 -8.95
C THR A 51 26.97 -6.22 -7.62
N HIS A 52 26.37 -5.08 -7.35
CA HIS A 52 26.58 -4.35 -6.11
C HIS A 52 25.32 -4.33 -5.26
N ASN A 53 25.47 -4.10 -3.96
CA ASN A 53 24.33 -4.02 -3.06
C ASN A 53 23.42 -2.83 -3.36
N HIS A 54 22.12 -3.11 -3.35
CA HIS A 54 21.05 -2.13 -3.49
C HIS A 54 20.21 -2.13 -2.22
N GLN A 55 19.69 -0.97 -1.84
CA GLN A 55 18.80 -0.80 -0.70
C GLN A 55 17.44 -0.30 -1.17
N LEU A 56 16.38 -0.91 -0.65
CA LEU A 56 15.02 -0.43 -0.81
C LEU A 56 14.68 0.46 0.39
N LYS A 57 14.27 1.70 0.11
CA LYS A 57 13.68 2.61 1.09
C LYS A 57 12.18 2.73 0.83
N ILE A 58 11.40 2.65 1.90
CA ILE A 58 9.94 2.74 1.88
C ILE A 58 9.56 3.87 2.84
N ASP A 59 8.81 4.84 2.34
CA ASP A 59 8.28 5.96 3.12
C ASP A 59 6.74 5.88 3.15
N PRO A 60 6.15 5.35 4.24
CA PRO A 60 4.72 5.11 4.30
C PRO A 60 3.95 6.40 4.64
N GLY A 61 3.08 6.83 3.74
CA GLY A 61 2.12 7.91 3.96
C GLY A 61 0.67 7.41 4.02
N ALA A 62 -0.25 8.26 4.50
CA ALA A 62 -1.66 7.86 4.66
C ALA A 62 -2.35 7.54 3.32
N LYS A 63 -2.02 8.27 2.25
CA LYS A 63 -2.60 8.11 0.91
C LYS A 63 -1.65 7.46 -0.09
N THR A 64 -0.36 7.66 0.07
CA THR A 64 0.69 7.18 -0.84
C THR A 64 1.86 6.66 -0.03
N SER A 65 2.52 5.59 -0.49
CA SER A 65 3.83 5.16 0.02
C SER A 65 4.90 5.46 -1.02
N GLY A 66 5.93 6.21 -0.64
CA GLY A 66 7.12 6.42 -1.47
C GLY A 66 8.01 5.18 -1.47
N LEU A 67 8.52 4.80 -2.63
CA LEU A 67 9.46 3.70 -2.83
C LEU A 67 10.71 4.25 -3.52
N ALA A 68 11.89 3.91 -3.04
CA ALA A 68 13.16 4.26 -3.68
C ALA A 68 14.15 3.10 -3.62
N ILE A 69 14.81 2.82 -4.74
CA ILE A 69 15.94 1.88 -4.83
C ILE A 69 17.21 2.71 -4.92
N ILE A 70 18.17 2.43 -4.04
CA ILE A 70 19.41 3.19 -3.90
C ILE A 70 20.62 2.25 -3.99
N GLN A 71 21.70 2.72 -4.61
CA GLN A 71 22.99 2.06 -4.66
C GLN A 71 24.04 3.04 -4.11
N GLY A 72 24.51 2.82 -2.88
CA GLY A 72 25.37 3.76 -2.16
C GLY A 72 24.70 5.13 -1.98
N LYS A 73 25.28 6.20 -2.53
CA LYS A 73 24.72 7.57 -2.51
C LYS A 73 23.83 7.90 -3.71
N ARG A 74 23.54 6.94 -4.61
CA ARG A 74 22.85 7.18 -5.88
C ARG A 74 21.45 6.58 -5.86
N VAL A 75 20.44 7.36 -6.23
CA VAL A 75 19.07 6.87 -6.45
C VAL A 75 18.99 6.23 -7.85
N ILE A 76 18.56 4.97 -7.89
CA ILE A 76 18.41 4.18 -9.12
C ILE A 76 17.01 4.34 -9.70
N TRP A 77 16.00 4.24 -8.84
CA TRP A 77 14.60 4.28 -9.21
C TRP A 77 13.75 4.77 -8.04
N GLY A 78 12.60 5.36 -8.33
CA GLY A 78 11.59 5.66 -7.33
C GLY A 78 10.19 5.61 -7.93
N ALA A 79 9.20 5.39 -7.06
CA ALA A 79 7.78 5.44 -7.40
C ALA A 79 6.94 5.74 -6.17
N GLU A 80 5.69 6.12 -6.41
CA GLU A 80 4.67 6.26 -5.38
C GLU A 80 3.61 5.17 -5.56
N LEU A 81 3.32 4.45 -4.48
CA LEU A 81 2.22 3.50 -4.39
C LEU A 81 1.00 4.20 -3.82
N THR A 82 -0.02 4.46 -4.65
CA THR A 82 -1.29 5.04 -4.20
C THR A 82 -2.14 4.00 -3.46
N HIS A 83 -2.52 4.31 -2.22
CA HIS A 83 -3.35 3.47 -1.39
C HIS A 83 -4.85 3.69 -1.65
N ARG A 84 -5.61 2.60 -1.57
CA ARG A 84 -7.08 2.63 -1.68
C ARG A 84 -7.79 2.73 -0.33
N GLY A 85 -7.05 2.90 0.77
CA GLY A 85 -7.59 2.86 2.14
C GLY A 85 -8.73 3.86 2.37
N PHE A 86 -8.55 5.10 1.91
CA PHE A 86 -9.59 6.14 2.01
C PHE A 86 -10.84 5.79 1.18
N GLN A 87 -10.68 5.34 -0.07
CA GLN A 87 -11.80 4.93 -0.92
C GLN A 87 -12.61 3.78 -0.29
N ILE A 88 -11.90 2.80 0.30
CA ILE A 88 -12.52 1.67 1.00
C ILE A 88 -13.27 2.16 2.23
N ARG A 89 -12.64 3.01 3.06
CA ARG A 89 -13.27 3.60 4.24
C ARG A 89 -14.56 4.32 3.87
N ASP A 90 -14.52 5.17 2.85
CA ASP A 90 -15.67 5.97 2.44
C ASP A 90 -16.79 5.08 1.87
N SER A 91 -16.44 4.04 1.13
CA SER A 91 -17.39 3.01 0.66
C SER A 91 -18.06 2.27 1.83
N LEU A 92 -17.31 1.95 2.89
CA LEU A 92 -17.85 1.32 4.10
C LEU A 92 -18.76 2.28 4.89
N ILE A 93 -18.39 3.56 4.98
CA ILE A 93 -19.21 4.61 5.61
C ILE A 93 -20.53 4.77 4.86
N SER A 94 -20.49 4.89 3.53
CA SER A 94 -21.68 5.01 2.69
C SER A 94 -22.60 3.79 2.88
N ARG A 95 -22.06 2.57 2.81
CA ARG A 95 -22.82 1.33 3.08
C ARG A 95 -23.47 1.35 4.46
N ARG A 96 -22.76 1.79 5.50
CA ARG A 96 -23.28 1.92 6.87
C ARG A 96 -24.43 2.93 6.93
N GLN A 97 -24.28 4.10 6.32
CA GLN A 97 -25.28 5.18 6.30
C GLN A 97 -26.55 4.74 5.57
N LEU A 98 -26.44 4.16 4.38
CA LEU A 98 -27.57 3.63 3.62
C LEU A 98 -28.35 2.57 4.40
N ARG A 99 -27.63 1.68 5.10
CA ARG A 99 -28.25 0.66 5.97
C ARG A 99 -28.99 1.28 7.15
N ARG A 100 -28.42 2.31 7.79
CA ARG A 100 -29.06 3.05 8.88
C ARG A 100 -30.33 3.76 8.39
N SER A 101 -30.24 4.45 7.26
CA SER A 101 -31.36 5.17 6.65
C SER A 101 -32.52 4.24 6.31
N ARG A 102 -32.25 3.10 5.65
CA ARG A 102 -33.27 2.08 5.36
C ARG A 102 -34.00 1.59 6.61
N ARG A 103 -33.26 1.31 7.69
CA ARG A 103 -33.84 0.85 8.97
C ARG A 103 -34.66 1.93 9.68
N ASN A 104 -34.34 3.21 9.48
CA ASN A 104 -35.07 4.32 10.10
C ASN A 104 -36.28 4.79 9.28
N ARG A 105 -36.18 4.82 7.93
CA ARG A 105 -37.25 5.34 7.06
C ARG A 105 -38.26 4.27 6.59
N LYS A 106 -37.84 3.01 6.44
CA LYS A 106 -38.72 1.92 5.99
C LYS A 106 -39.15 1.05 7.17
N THR A 107 -39.78 1.68 8.16
CA THR A 107 -40.26 1.03 9.41
C THR A 107 -41.65 0.42 9.30
N ARG A 108 -42.17 0.18 8.08
CA ARG A 108 -43.56 -0.29 7.84
C ARG A 108 -43.96 -1.47 8.74
N TYR A 109 -43.06 -2.43 8.95
CA TYR A 109 -43.24 -3.56 9.88
C TYR A 109 -42.21 -3.58 11.03
N ARG A 110 -41.26 -2.64 11.05
CA ARG A 110 -40.19 -2.59 12.06
C ARG A 110 -40.43 -1.38 12.96
N LYS A 111 -41.27 -1.55 13.99
CA LYS A 111 -41.46 -0.51 15.02
C LYS A 111 -40.10 -0.03 15.53
N PRO A 112 -39.88 1.28 15.65
CA PRO A 112 -38.61 1.82 16.12
C PRO A 112 -38.31 1.31 17.54
N ARG A 113 -37.14 0.70 17.71
CA ARG A 113 -36.71 0.03 18.94
C ARG A 113 -35.99 1.00 19.87
N PHE A 114 -36.65 2.08 20.27
CA PHE A 114 -36.09 3.04 21.23
C PHE A 114 -35.90 2.40 22.62
N LEU A 115 -36.84 1.53 23.00
CA LEU A 115 -36.85 0.79 24.28
C LEU A 115 -36.45 -0.69 24.14
N ASN A 116 -36.44 -1.27 22.93
CA ASN A 116 -36.26 -2.73 22.74
C ASN A 116 -34.80 -3.16 22.61
N ARG A 117 -33.87 -2.40 23.21
CA ARG A 117 -32.54 -2.92 23.52
C ARG A 117 -32.54 -3.15 25.02
N THR A 118 -32.80 -4.39 25.42
CA THR A 118 -32.60 -4.81 26.81
C THR A 118 -31.17 -4.50 27.20
N ARG A 119 -31.04 -3.64 28.21
CA ARG A 119 -29.78 -3.34 28.88
C ARG A 119 -29.87 -4.01 30.23
N PRO A 120 -28.81 -4.69 30.69
CA PRO A 120 -28.77 -5.20 32.05
C PRO A 120 -29.07 -4.09 33.06
N GLU A 121 -29.64 -4.46 34.20
CA GLU A 121 -29.77 -3.55 35.32
C GLU A 121 -28.39 -3.00 35.71
N GLY A 122 -28.29 -1.68 35.94
CA GLY A 122 -27.00 -1.00 36.18
C GLY A 122 -26.17 -0.67 34.93
N TRP A 123 -26.66 -0.92 33.71
CA TRP A 123 -25.92 -0.59 32.50
C TRP A 123 -25.71 0.93 32.34
N LEU A 124 -24.45 1.35 32.23
CA LEU A 124 -24.06 2.71 31.86
C LEU A 124 -23.64 2.77 30.39
N ALA A 125 -23.95 3.88 29.73
CA ALA A 125 -23.44 4.13 28.39
C ALA A 125 -21.90 4.12 28.38
N PRO A 126 -21.23 3.64 27.30
CA PRO A 126 -19.77 3.53 27.27
C PRO A 126 -19.01 4.81 27.65
N SER A 127 -19.56 5.99 27.32
CA SER A 127 -19.00 7.29 27.73
C SER A 127 -19.09 7.53 29.24
N LEU A 128 -20.18 7.12 29.88
CA LEU A 128 -20.36 7.19 31.33
C LEU A 128 -19.51 6.14 32.05
N MET A 129 -19.42 4.92 31.50
CA MET A 129 -18.60 3.86 32.09
C MET A 129 -17.11 4.20 32.05
N SER A 130 -16.63 4.81 30.96
CA SER A 130 -15.26 5.34 30.87
C SER A 130 -15.00 6.40 31.95
N ARG A 131 -15.96 7.29 32.21
CA ARG A 131 -15.84 8.28 33.28
C ARG A 131 -15.81 7.63 34.67
N VAL A 132 -16.64 6.62 34.93
CA VAL A 132 -16.63 5.86 36.19
C VAL A 132 -15.32 5.11 36.38
N GLN A 133 -14.77 4.48 35.33
CA GLN A 133 -13.47 3.81 35.40
C GLN A 133 -12.32 4.80 35.64
N ASN A 134 -12.36 5.96 34.98
CA ASN A 134 -11.30 6.96 35.08
C ASN A 134 -11.36 7.77 36.38
N LEU A 135 -12.55 8.04 36.93
CA LEU A 135 -12.72 8.81 38.16
C LEU A 135 -12.82 7.92 39.41
N GLY A 136 -13.37 6.71 39.29
CA GLY A 136 -13.61 5.78 40.39
C GLY A 136 -12.39 4.99 40.85
N GLY A 137 -11.26 5.07 40.12
CA GLY A 137 -9.98 4.47 40.49
C GLY A 137 -9.17 5.25 41.52
N ARG A 138 -9.64 6.40 42.00
CA ARG A 138 -9.04 7.13 43.13
C ARG A 138 -9.87 6.92 44.40
N ARG A 139 -9.72 5.76 45.02
CA ARG A 139 -9.91 5.67 46.48
C ARG A 139 -8.55 5.86 47.13
N LYS A 140 -8.49 6.80 48.07
CA LYS A 140 -7.45 6.83 49.11
C LYS A 140 -7.48 5.51 49.88
#